data_AF-A0A7V2PJ37-F1
#
_entry.id   AF-A0A7V2PJ37-F1
#
_cell.length_a   1.000
_cell.length_b   1.000
_cell.length_c   1.000
_cell.angle_alpha   90.00
_cell.angle_beta   90.00
_cell.angle_gamma   90.00
#
_symmetry.space_group_name_H-M   'P 1'
#
loop_
_entity.id
_entity.type
_entity.pdbx_description
1 polymer ?
#
loop_
_entity_poly.entity_id
_entity_poly.type
_entity_poly.pdbx_seq_one_letter_code
_entity_poly.pdbx_strand_id
1 'polypeptide(L)'
;MPSLPVVLGVLFYLLITALAVIWWLRSGRQGLDWVLAAAPLSFGLSYLSSILFRTPDYQAGCNGWCPGWWGAPFPTYLGDGVGSVHFNPVGFIANAALFYTTLLILGAGVVRLAKQLNWSERRRRWRIGFVLLVVILPLALLPSLLPLREPDLSGQEQRYAINAKRAWRWQLQSRRFSDRRMTVEDVRLHPDGERQRVCFRVYTWFYLPYDKVYIDLEPAGVRATGGGVIPLSDSCWVQP
;
A
#
# COMPACT_ATOMS: atom_id res chain seq x y z
N MET A 1 13.06 -2.25 -20.69
CA MET A 1 13.47 -0.82 -20.67
C MET A 1 12.30 -0.02 -20.13
N PRO A 2 12.50 0.89 -19.15
CA PRO A 2 11.41 1.74 -18.67
C PRO A 2 10.90 2.60 -19.82
N SER A 3 9.58 2.80 -19.90
CA SER A 3 9.00 3.66 -20.92
C SER A 3 9.40 5.12 -20.66
N LEU A 4 9.57 5.91 -21.73
CA LEU A 4 9.89 7.35 -21.65
C LEU A 4 9.05 8.12 -20.60
N PRO A 5 7.71 7.95 -20.50
CA PRO A 5 6.91 8.63 -19.49
C PRO A 5 7.30 8.27 -18.05
N VAL A 6 7.74 7.03 -17.79
CA VAL A 6 8.19 6.60 -16.46
C VAL A 6 9.49 7.30 -16.10
N VAL A 7 10.43 7.40 -17.04
CA VAL A 7 11.71 8.08 -16.82
C VAL A 7 11.47 9.57 -16.54
N LEU A 8 10.63 10.23 -17.34
CA LEU A 8 10.28 11.64 -17.14
C LEU A 8 9.57 11.86 -15.79
N GLY A 9 8.66 10.97 -15.41
CA GLY A 9 7.98 11.03 -14.12
C GLY A 9 8.95 10.94 -12.93
N VAL A 10 9.92 10.02 -13.00
CA VAL A 10 10.96 9.87 -11.96
C VAL A 10 11.86 11.11 -11.88
N LEU A 11 12.30 11.64 -13.03
CA LEU A 11 13.13 12.85 -13.07
C LEU A 11 12.39 14.07 -12.53
N PHE A 12 11.11 14.23 -12.88
CA PHE A 12 10.27 15.29 -12.36
C PHE A 12 10.09 15.18 -10.84
N TYR A 13 9.87 13.97 -10.34
CA TYR A 13 9.73 13.71 -8.91
C TYR A 13 11.03 14.00 -8.13
N LEU A 14 12.18 13.60 -8.69
CA LEU A 14 13.50 13.93 -8.16
C LEU A 14 13.71 15.44 -8.08
N LEU A 15 13.35 16.17 -9.14
CA LEU A 15 13.45 17.63 -9.19
C LEU A 15 12.61 18.29 -8.10
N ILE A 16 11.35 17.88 -7.94
CA ILE A 16 10.47 18.41 -6.88
C ILE A 16 11.07 18.17 -5.50
N THR A 17 11.54 16.94 -5.25
CA THR A 17 12.12 16.57 -3.95
C THR A 17 13.35 17.41 -3.66
N ALA A 18 14.27 17.56 -4.63
CA ALA A 18 15.47 18.36 -4.49
C ALA A 18 15.15 19.84 -4.25
N LEU A 19 14.23 20.42 -5.02
CA LEU A 19 13.80 21.82 -4.83
C LEU A 19 13.16 22.04 -3.47
N ALA A 20 12.35 21.09 -2.99
CA ALA A 20 11.73 21.18 -1.67
C ALA A 20 12.78 21.12 -0.55
N VAL A 21 13.77 20.23 -0.65
CA VAL A 21 14.91 20.16 0.28
C VAL A 21 15.69 21.48 0.27
N ILE A 22 16.06 21.98 -0.91
CA ILE A 22 16.81 23.24 -1.06
C ILE A 22 16.02 24.41 -0.46
N TRP A 23 14.72 24.47 -0.72
CA TRP A 23 13.84 25.49 -0.17
C TRP A 23 13.83 25.47 1.36
N TRP A 24 13.74 24.27 1.96
CA TRP A 24 13.80 24.11 3.40
C TRP A 24 15.17 24.50 3.99
N LEU A 25 16.27 24.10 3.35
CA LEU A 25 17.61 24.50 3.77
C LEU A 25 17.80 26.02 3.76
N ARG A 26 17.19 26.71 2.79
CA ARG A 26 17.21 28.19 2.72
C ARG A 26 16.30 28.87 3.73
N SER A 27 15.34 28.15 4.32
CA SER A 27 14.38 28.72 5.26
C SER A 27 14.94 28.99 6.67
N GLY A 28 16.25 28.78 6.89
CA GLY A 28 16.95 29.04 8.15
C GLY A 28 17.10 27.78 9.03
N ARG A 29 17.52 27.96 10.29
CA ARG A 29 17.85 26.85 11.22
C ARG A 29 16.74 25.82 11.37
N GLN A 30 15.50 26.27 11.55
CA GLN A 30 14.35 25.36 11.67
C GLN A 30 14.18 24.45 10.44
N GLY A 31 14.53 24.94 9.24
CA GLY A 31 14.42 24.13 8.03
C GLY A 31 15.52 23.08 7.92
N LEU A 32 16.74 23.40 8.36
CA LEU A 32 17.82 22.43 8.48
C LEU A 32 17.45 21.31 9.47
N ASP A 33 16.92 21.66 10.64
CA ASP A 33 16.50 20.68 11.65
C ASP A 33 15.45 19.70 11.10
N TRP A 34 14.48 20.19 10.32
CA TRP A 34 13.47 19.34 9.67
C TRP A 34 14.07 18.41 8.64
N VAL A 35 14.98 18.89 7.77
CA VAL A 35 15.63 18.04 6.76
C VAL A 35 16.48 16.97 7.44
N LEU A 36 17.24 17.34 8.46
CA LEU A 36 18.07 16.40 9.23
C LEU A 36 17.24 15.35 9.98
N ALA A 37 16.07 15.73 10.51
CA ALA A 37 15.14 14.79 11.13
C ALA A 37 14.40 13.91 10.11
N ALA A 38 14.07 14.46 8.94
CA ALA A 38 13.32 13.75 7.90
C ALA A 38 14.11 12.59 7.31
N ALA A 39 15.44 12.71 7.19
CA ALA A 39 16.29 11.67 6.66
C ALA A 39 16.19 10.34 7.45
N PRO A 40 16.56 10.22 8.73
CA PRO A 40 16.47 8.96 9.48
C PRO A 40 15.02 8.46 9.59
N LEU A 41 14.04 9.36 9.71
CA LEU A 41 12.63 8.99 9.73
C LEU A 41 12.18 8.37 8.41
N SER A 42 12.64 8.87 7.26
CA SER A 42 12.25 8.32 5.96
C SER A 42 12.83 6.92 5.73
N PHE A 43 14.05 6.66 6.22
CA PHE A 43 14.62 5.31 6.26
C PHE A 43 13.81 4.37 7.18
N GLY A 44 13.43 4.84 8.38
CA GLY A 44 12.57 4.08 9.29
C GLY A 44 11.20 3.76 8.69
N LEU A 45 10.57 4.72 8.00
CA LEU A 45 9.29 4.50 7.30
C LEU A 45 9.43 3.54 6.11
N SER A 46 10.53 3.61 5.37
CA SER A 46 10.84 2.65 4.30
C SER A 46 10.97 1.22 4.83
N TYR A 47 11.62 1.07 5.99
CA TYR A 47 11.72 -0.21 6.66
C TYR A 47 10.35 -0.70 7.18
N LEU A 48 9.58 0.15 7.86
CA LEU A 48 8.24 -0.20 8.33
C LEU A 48 7.30 -0.57 7.19
N SER A 49 7.44 0.07 6.02
CA SER A 49 6.63 -0.27 4.85
C SER A 49 6.89 -1.70 4.37
N SER A 50 8.12 -2.18 4.48
CA SER A 50 8.48 -3.57 4.14
C SER A 50 7.77 -4.61 5.01
N ILE A 51 7.42 -4.24 6.25
CA ILE A 51 6.72 -5.11 7.19
C ILE A 51 5.21 -5.05 6.96
N LEU A 52 4.67 -3.85 6.77
CA LEU A 52 3.22 -3.62 6.65
C LEU A 52 2.67 -4.08 5.30
N PHE A 53 3.44 -3.88 4.22
CA PHE A 53 3.04 -4.19 2.86
C PHE A 53 3.79 -5.41 2.36
N ARG A 54 3.20 -6.58 2.55
CA ARG A 54 3.81 -7.85 2.15
C ARG A 54 2.87 -8.64 1.26
N THR A 55 3.34 -8.92 0.05
CA THR A 55 2.71 -9.89 -0.84
C THR A 55 3.63 -11.12 -0.91
N PRO A 56 3.14 -12.32 -0.54
CA PRO A 56 3.92 -13.55 -0.68
C PRO A 56 4.13 -13.91 -2.15
N ASP A 57 4.99 -14.88 -2.43
CA ASP A 57 5.09 -15.47 -3.76
C ASP A 57 3.74 -16.09 -4.15
N TYR A 58 3.32 -15.85 -5.39
CA TYR A 58 1.97 -16.17 -5.88
C TYR A 58 2.05 -16.92 -7.21
N GLN A 59 0.99 -17.64 -7.59
CA GLN A 59 0.94 -18.33 -8.88
C GLN A 59 0.01 -17.64 -9.87
N ALA A 60 -0.93 -16.83 -9.38
CA ALA A 60 -1.88 -16.13 -10.23
C ALA A 60 -1.18 -15.23 -11.27
N GLY A 61 -1.54 -15.39 -12.54
CA GLY A 61 -1.02 -14.63 -13.67
C GLY A 61 0.28 -15.21 -14.26
N CYS A 62 0.79 -16.33 -13.73
CA CYS A 62 2.11 -16.83 -14.06
C CYS A 62 2.12 -18.35 -14.32
N ASN A 63 2.94 -18.80 -15.29
CA ASN A 63 3.18 -20.22 -15.54
C ASN A 63 4.17 -20.79 -14.50
N GLY A 64 3.69 -20.99 -13.28
CA GLY A 64 4.50 -21.39 -12.13
C GLY A 64 4.42 -20.34 -11.03
N TRP A 65 5.53 -20.05 -10.37
CA TRP A 65 5.58 -19.08 -9.29
C TRP A 65 6.13 -17.73 -9.73
N CYS A 66 5.44 -16.68 -9.33
CA CYS A 66 5.86 -15.31 -9.50
C CYS A 66 6.42 -14.73 -8.20
N PRO A 67 7.42 -13.83 -8.31
CA PRO A 67 8.07 -13.24 -7.16
C PRO A 67 7.09 -12.31 -6.42
N GLY A 68 6.94 -12.57 -5.12
CA GLY A 68 6.29 -11.65 -4.20
C GLY A 68 7.11 -10.38 -4.01
N TRP A 69 6.53 -9.41 -3.32
CA TRP A 69 7.20 -8.14 -3.05
C TRP A 69 6.82 -7.58 -1.69
N TRP A 70 7.79 -6.94 -1.04
CA TRP A 70 7.59 -6.34 0.26
C TRP A 70 7.97 -4.86 0.20
N GLY A 71 7.16 -4.01 0.82
CA GLY A 71 7.31 -2.56 0.79
C GLY A 71 6.43 -1.88 -0.24
N ALA A 72 6.11 -0.64 0.06
CA ALA A 72 5.34 0.25 -0.81
C ALA A 72 5.90 1.69 -0.72
N PRO A 73 5.75 2.51 -1.77
CA PRO A 73 5.21 2.15 -3.10
C PRO A 73 6.15 1.29 -3.95
N PHE A 74 7.46 1.35 -3.72
CA PHE A 74 8.44 0.53 -4.41
C PHE A 74 8.81 -0.72 -3.59
N PRO A 75 9.11 -1.86 -4.25
CA PRO A 75 9.48 -3.08 -3.57
C PRO A 75 10.90 -2.96 -2.95
N THR A 76 10.96 -3.04 -1.63
CA THR A 76 12.20 -3.08 -0.82
C THR A 76 12.82 -4.46 -0.75
N TYR A 77 11.98 -5.50 -0.81
CA TYR A 77 12.39 -6.88 -0.96
C TYR A 77 11.60 -7.52 -2.10
N LEU A 78 12.23 -8.45 -2.79
CA LEU A 78 11.63 -9.25 -3.85
C LEU A 78 11.79 -10.71 -3.50
N GLY A 79 10.72 -11.49 -3.67
CA GLY A 79 10.82 -12.94 -3.65
C GLY A 79 11.47 -13.47 -4.92
N ASP A 80 11.84 -14.75 -4.93
CA ASP A 80 12.31 -15.47 -6.11
C ASP A 80 11.28 -16.47 -6.67
N GLY A 81 10.10 -16.57 -6.04
CA GLY A 81 9.05 -17.53 -6.39
C GLY A 81 9.20 -18.89 -5.71
N VAL A 82 10.28 -19.14 -4.97
CA VAL A 82 10.55 -20.41 -4.27
C VAL A 82 10.75 -20.16 -2.76
N GLY A 83 10.27 -19.02 -2.27
CA GLY A 83 10.31 -18.65 -0.85
C GLY A 83 11.62 -18.04 -0.38
N SER A 84 12.58 -17.79 -1.27
CA SER A 84 13.76 -16.99 -0.94
C SER A 84 13.49 -15.51 -1.23
N VAL A 85 14.12 -14.64 -0.45
CA VAL A 85 13.83 -13.21 -0.45
C VAL A 85 15.13 -12.43 -0.54
N HIS A 86 15.20 -11.53 -1.51
CA HIS A 86 16.36 -10.70 -1.75
C HIS A 86 16.05 -9.24 -1.43
N PHE A 87 17.00 -8.58 -0.77
CA PHE A 87 16.92 -7.15 -0.53
C PHE A 87 17.15 -6.38 -1.82
N ASN A 88 16.25 -5.45 -2.12
CA ASN A 88 16.35 -4.53 -3.25
C ASN A 88 16.80 -3.14 -2.75
N PRO A 89 18.11 -2.84 -2.75
CA PRO A 89 18.62 -1.57 -2.24
C PRO A 89 18.09 -0.37 -3.03
N VAL A 90 17.87 -0.53 -4.33
CA VAL A 90 17.35 0.55 -5.20
C VAL A 90 15.94 0.93 -4.78
N GLY A 91 15.07 -0.06 -4.56
CA GLY A 91 13.70 0.17 -4.11
C GLY A 91 13.63 0.75 -2.70
N PHE A 92 14.51 0.29 -1.80
CA PHE A 92 14.62 0.83 -0.44
C PHE A 92 15.04 2.30 -0.42
N ILE A 93 16.07 2.66 -1.20
CA ILE A 93 16.55 4.04 -1.33
C ILE A 93 15.48 4.90 -2.02
N ALA A 94 14.81 4.40 -3.06
CA ALA A 94 13.72 5.13 -3.73
C ALA A 94 12.57 5.43 -2.76
N ASN A 95 12.14 4.46 -1.95
CA ASN A 95 11.12 4.67 -0.93
C ASN A 95 11.58 5.72 0.10
N ALA A 96 12.77 5.56 0.68
CA ALA A 96 13.26 6.46 1.71
C ALA A 96 13.51 7.88 1.15
N ALA A 97 14.39 8.00 0.17
CA ALA A 97 14.87 9.28 -0.35
C ALA A 97 13.82 10.05 -1.14
N LEU A 98 12.92 9.36 -1.87
CA LEU A 98 11.95 10.01 -2.74
C LEU A 98 10.57 10.04 -2.09
N PHE A 99 10.01 8.89 -1.75
CA PHE A 99 8.61 8.86 -1.31
C PHE A 99 8.44 9.43 0.11
N TYR A 100 9.11 8.82 1.09
CA TYR A 100 8.92 9.17 2.49
C TYR A 100 9.55 10.51 2.86
N THR A 101 10.71 10.86 2.32
CA THR A 101 11.28 12.21 2.50
C THR A 101 10.34 13.29 1.99
N THR A 102 9.79 13.14 0.78
CA THR A 102 8.82 14.12 0.25
C THR A 102 7.57 14.20 1.10
N LEU A 103 7.04 13.07 1.57
CA LEU A 103 5.88 13.06 2.47
C LEU A 103 6.17 13.81 3.78
N LEU A 104 7.33 13.59 4.40
CA LEU A 104 7.74 14.28 5.63
C LEU A 104 7.95 15.78 5.39
N ILE A 105 8.58 16.15 4.28
CA ILE A 105 8.82 17.55 3.90
C ILE A 105 7.51 18.29 3.63
N LEU A 106 6.56 17.66 2.92
CA LEU A 106 5.22 18.21 2.72
C LEU A 106 4.46 18.33 4.04
N GLY A 107 4.58 17.34 4.92
CA GLY A 107 4.03 17.39 6.28
C GLY A 107 4.57 18.57 7.10
N ALA A 108 5.88 18.81 7.04
CA ALA A 108 6.50 19.99 7.66
C ALA A 108 5.98 21.29 7.03
N GLY A 109 5.67 21.29 5.72
CA GLY A 109 5.07 22.40 5.00
C GLY A 109 3.71 22.80 5.59
N VAL A 110 2.88 21.82 5.93
CA VAL A 110 1.59 22.04 6.62
C VAL A 110 1.78 22.72 7.98
N VAL A 111 2.77 22.28 8.76
CA VAL A 111 3.07 22.89 10.07
C VAL A 111 3.53 24.34 9.90
N ARG A 112 4.39 24.61 8.92
CA ARG A 112 4.85 25.97 8.61
C ARG A 112 3.71 26.86 8.14
N LEU A 113 2.84 26.35 7.26
CA LEU A 113 1.64 27.07 6.81
C LEU A 113 0.73 27.43 7.99
N ALA A 114 0.51 26.47 8.91
CA ALA A 114 -0.26 26.73 10.12
C ALA A 114 0.36 27.87 10.96
N LYS A 115 1.69 27.87 11.14
CA LYS A 115 2.40 28.97 11.82
C LYS A 115 2.23 30.31 11.11
N GLN A 116 2.41 30.36 9.79
CA GLN A 116 2.26 31.60 9.01
C GLN A 116 0.84 32.18 9.04
N LEU A 117 -0.16 31.33 9.22
CA LEU A 117 -1.56 31.75 9.35
C LEU A 117 -1.96 32.12 10.79
N ASN A 118 -1.01 32.18 11.72
CA ASN A 118 -1.21 32.41 13.15
C ASN A 118 -2.25 31.46 13.75
N TRP A 119 -2.12 30.16 13.46
CA TRP A 119 -3.05 29.10 13.89
C TRP A 119 -3.54 29.23 15.34
N SER A 120 -2.62 29.50 16.25
CA SER A 120 -2.83 29.61 17.70
C SER A 120 -3.77 30.74 18.12
N GLU A 121 -3.96 31.75 17.27
CA GLU A 121 -4.82 32.91 17.52
C GLU A 121 -6.17 32.78 16.81
N ARG A 122 -6.30 31.85 15.87
CA ARG A 122 -7.54 31.67 15.08
C ARG A 122 -8.65 31.04 15.91
N ARG A 123 -9.91 31.36 15.55
CA ARG A 123 -11.12 30.79 16.17
C ARG A 123 -11.18 29.26 15.98
N ARG A 124 -11.77 28.54 16.93
CA ARG A 124 -11.89 27.06 16.91
C ARG A 124 -12.48 26.51 15.60
N ARG A 125 -13.51 27.16 15.03
CA ARG A 125 -14.11 26.74 13.75
C ARG A 125 -13.11 26.73 12.59
N TRP A 126 -12.26 27.76 12.51
CA TRP A 126 -11.24 27.84 11.47
C TRP A 126 -10.15 26.77 11.68
N ARG A 127 -9.78 26.50 12.94
CA ARG A 127 -8.86 25.41 13.27
C ARG A 127 -9.41 24.05 12.85
N ILE A 128 -10.67 23.78 13.15
CA ILE A 128 -11.31 22.53 12.72
C ILE A 128 -11.35 22.47 11.18
N GLY A 129 -11.75 23.55 10.52
CA GLY A 129 -11.82 23.61 9.05
C GLY A 129 -10.49 23.34 8.35
N PHE A 130 -9.39 23.90 8.84
CA PHE A 130 -8.07 23.62 8.24
C PHE A 130 -7.56 22.22 8.57
N VAL A 131 -7.79 21.67 9.77
CA VAL A 131 -7.43 20.26 10.03
C VAL A 131 -8.22 19.34 9.10
N LEU A 132 -9.52 19.61 8.92
CA LEU A 132 -10.35 18.87 7.99
C LEU A 132 -9.82 18.97 6.55
N LEU A 133 -9.49 20.17 6.08
CA LEU A 133 -9.15 20.41 4.67
C LEU A 133 -7.70 20.10 4.31
N VAL A 134 -6.75 20.36 5.21
CA VAL A 134 -5.30 20.27 4.93
C VAL A 134 -4.70 18.96 5.43
N VAL A 135 -5.30 18.34 6.46
CA VAL A 135 -4.79 17.09 7.04
C VAL A 135 -5.70 15.92 6.70
N ILE A 136 -6.96 15.98 7.14
CA ILE A 136 -7.88 14.84 7.03
C ILE A 136 -8.28 14.59 5.58
N LEU A 137 -8.62 15.61 4.80
CA LEU A 137 -9.08 15.45 3.43
C LEU A 137 -8.00 14.81 2.54
N PRO A 138 -6.73 15.25 2.51
CA PRO A 138 -5.69 14.57 1.74
C PRO A 138 -5.47 13.13 2.20
N LEU A 139 -5.46 12.87 3.52
CA LEU A 139 -5.34 11.51 4.06
C LEU A 139 -6.53 10.62 3.68
N ALA A 140 -7.75 11.17 3.66
CA ALA A 140 -8.96 10.46 3.26
C ALA A 140 -9.00 10.16 1.76
N LEU A 141 -8.40 11.03 0.94
CA LEU A 141 -8.27 10.85 -0.51
C LEU A 141 -7.10 9.92 -0.90
N LEU A 142 -6.10 9.78 -0.04
CA LEU A 142 -4.88 8.99 -0.31
C LEU A 142 -5.17 7.56 -0.80
N PRO A 143 -6.13 6.80 -0.25
CA PRO A 143 -6.43 5.45 -0.73
C PRO A 143 -6.99 5.40 -2.16
N SER A 144 -7.56 6.50 -2.64
CA SER A 144 -8.06 6.59 -4.02
C SER A 144 -6.95 6.96 -5.01
N LEU A 145 -5.92 7.68 -4.53
CA LEU A 145 -4.79 8.13 -5.33
C LEU A 145 -3.68 7.08 -5.41
N LEU A 146 -3.50 6.29 -4.35
CA LEU A 146 -2.47 5.27 -4.22
C LEU A 146 -3.14 3.91 -4.01
N PRO A 147 -3.58 3.21 -5.07
CA PRO A 147 -4.11 1.88 -4.94
C PRO A 147 -3.02 0.93 -4.43
N LEU A 148 -3.41 -0.04 -3.61
CA LEU A 148 -2.51 -1.11 -3.23
C LEU A 148 -2.13 -1.94 -4.46
N ARG A 149 -0.88 -2.38 -4.50
CA ARG A 149 -0.41 -3.25 -5.56
C ARG A 149 -1.06 -4.63 -5.43
N GLU A 150 -1.60 -5.13 -6.52
CA GLU A 150 -2.16 -6.49 -6.64
C GLU A 150 -1.40 -7.24 -7.75
N PRO A 151 -1.41 -8.58 -7.75
CA PRO A 151 -0.96 -9.39 -8.88
C PRO A 151 -1.67 -8.99 -10.18
N ASP A 152 -0.96 -9.05 -11.30
CA ASP A 152 -1.53 -8.77 -12.61
C ASP A 152 -2.30 -9.99 -13.11
N LEU A 153 -3.60 -10.00 -12.87
CA LEU A 153 -4.49 -11.11 -13.20
C LEU A 153 -5.07 -10.93 -14.59
N SER A 154 -5.12 -12.01 -15.37
CA SER A 154 -5.78 -12.02 -16.67
C SER A 154 -6.73 -13.21 -16.85
N GLY A 155 -7.67 -13.11 -17.79
CA GLY A 155 -8.56 -14.21 -18.18
C GLY A 155 -9.43 -14.75 -17.03
N GLN A 156 -9.31 -16.05 -16.75
CA GLN A 156 -10.15 -16.73 -15.77
C GLN A 156 -9.82 -16.37 -14.32
N GLU A 157 -8.55 -16.19 -13.99
CA GLU A 157 -8.13 -15.86 -12.62
C GLU A 157 -8.64 -14.48 -12.19
N GLN A 158 -8.63 -13.52 -13.13
CA GLN A 158 -9.23 -12.21 -12.90
C GLN A 158 -10.74 -12.33 -12.63
N ARG A 159 -11.44 -13.20 -13.37
CA ARG A 159 -12.86 -13.48 -13.15
C ARG A 159 -13.10 -14.10 -11.77
N TYR A 160 -12.27 -15.05 -11.35
CA TYR A 160 -12.33 -15.67 -10.02
C TYR A 160 -12.11 -14.63 -8.92
N ALA A 161 -11.08 -13.79 -9.04
CA ALA A 161 -10.82 -12.72 -8.09
C ALA A 161 -11.99 -11.73 -7.99
N ILE A 162 -12.58 -11.33 -9.12
CA ILE A 162 -13.75 -10.43 -9.13
C ILE A 162 -14.95 -11.07 -8.43
N ASN A 163 -15.27 -12.33 -8.75
CA ASN A 163 -16.40 -13.05 -8.17
C ASN A 163 -16.20 -13.30 -6.67
N ALA A 164 -14.99 -13.68 -6.26
CA ALA A 164 -14.64 -13.84 -4.85
C ALA A 164 -14.71 -12.51 -4.09
N LYS A 165 -14.18 -11.40 -4.65
CA LYS A 165 -14.33 -10.05 -4.05
C LYS A 165 -15.81 -9.68 -3.88
N ARG A 166 -16.66 -10.00 -4.86
CA ARG A 166 -18.11 -9.72 -4.80
C ARG A 166 -18.79 -10.56 -3.72
N ALA A 167 -18.49 -11.85 -3.65
CA ALA A 167 -19.04 -12.75 -2.63
C ALA A 167 -18.66 -12.29 -1.22
N TRP A 168 -17.40 -11.91 -1.01
CA TRP A 168 -16.94 -11.45 0.30
C TRP A 168 -17.51 -10.09 0.69
N ARG A 169 -17.64 -9.13 -0.25
CA ARG A 169 -18.28 -7.83 0.04
C ARG A 169 -19.69 -7.98 0.58
N TRP A 170 -20.46 -8.95 0.07
CA TRP A 170 -21.78 -9.28 0.60
C TRP A 170 -21.71 -9.75 2.06
N GLN A 171 -20.73 -10.59 2.41
CA GLN A 171 -20.51 -11.04 3.78
C GLN A 171 -19.99 -9.92 4.71
N LEU A 172 -19.18 -8.99 4.21
CA LEU A 172 -18.73 -7.83 5.01
C LEU A 172 -19.86 -6.83 5.26
N GLN A 173 -20.73 -6.61 4.28
CA GLN A 173 -21.88 -5.72 4.42
C GLN A 173 -22.85 -6.23 5.50
N SER A 174 -23.10 -7.53 5.57
CA SER A 174 -23.93 -8.11 6.64
C SER A 174 -23.28 -7.95 8.03
N ARG A 175 -21.95 -7.86 8.10
CA ARG A 175 -21.17 -7.62 9.33
C ARG A 175 -20.82 -6.15 9.60
N ARG A 176 -21.35 -5.19 8.82
CA ARG A 176 -21.08 -3.74 8.90
C ARG A 176 -19.61 -3.31 8.72
N PHE A 177 -18.77 -4.14 8.11
CA PHE A 177 -17.34 -3.85 7.84
C PHE A 177 -17.10 -3.34 6.40
N SER A 178 -17.88 -2.36 5.94
CA SER A 178 -17.83 -1.86 4.56
C SER A 178 -16.62 -0.96 4.25
N ASP A 179 -15.82 -0.61 5.26
CA ASP A 179 -14.66 0.28 5.18
C ASP A 179 -13.35 -0.44 4.85
N ARG A 180 -13.37 -1.78 4.78
CA ARG A 180 -12.20 -2.61 4.55
C ARG A 180 -11.80 -2.65 3.08
N ARG A 181 -10.50 -2.50 2.83
CA ARG A 181 -9.87 -2.65 1.52
C ARG A 181 -9.33 -4.07 1.40
N MET A 182 -9.39 -4.63 0.20
CA MET A 182 -8.90 -5.98 -0.06
C MET A 182 -7.99 -5.97 -1.27
N THR A 183 -6.87 -6.66 -1.16
CA THR A 183 -5.97 -6.95 -2.27
C THR A 183 -5.93 -8.43 -2.51
N VAL A 184 -5.94 -8.84 -3.77
CA VAL A 184 -5.63 -10.23 -4.10
C VAL A 184 -4.18 -10.48 -3.70
N GLU A 185 -3.94 -11.52 -2.91
CA GLU A 185 -2.60 -12.08 -2.75
C GLU A 185 -2.35 -13.14 -3.82
N ASP A 186 -3.36 -13.99 -4.08
CA ASP A 186 -3.18 -15.16 -4.94
C ASP A 186 -4.50 -15.82 -5.38
N VAL A 187 -4.43 -16.64 -6.43
CA VAL A 187 -5.53 -17.42 -7.02
C VAL A 187 -4.95 -18.75 -7.47
N ARG A 188 -5.46 -19.87 -6.95
CA ARG A 188 -5.02 -21.22 -7.37
C ARG A 188 -6.13 -22.24 -7.23
N LEU A 189 -5.90 -23.39 -7.86
CA LEU A 189 -6.67 -24.59 -7.60
C LEU A 189 -6.53 -24.98 -6.11
N HIS A 190 -7.66 -25.23 -5.48
CA HIS A 190 -7.74 -25.70 -4.11
C HIS A 190 -7.09 -27.10 -4.03
N PRO A 191 -6.50 -27.50 -2.88
CA PRO A 191 -5.84 -28.80 -2.72
C PRO A 191 -6.70 -30.05 -3.04
N ASP A 192 -8.02 -29.91 -3.13
CA ASP A 192 -8.93 -30.98 -3.54
C ASP A 192 -8.98 -31.19 -5.06
N GLY A 193 -8.38 -30.29 -5.85
CA GLY A 193 -8.30 -30.39 -7.30
C GLY A 193 -9.55 -29.93 -8.05
N GLU A 194 -10.63 -29.54 -7.37
CA GLU A 194 -11.90 -29.20 -8.01
C GLU A 194 -12.22 -27.70 -7.88
N ARG A 195 -12.01 -27.14 -6.70
CA ARG A 195 -12.40 -25.76 -6.39
C ARG A 195 -11.29 -24.78 -6.69
N GLN A 196 -11.65 -23.51 -6.86
CA GLN A 196 -10.67 -22.42 -6.99
C GLN A 196 -10.64 -21.66 -5.68
N ARG A 197 -9.47 -21.52 -5.05
CA ARG A 197 -9.29 -20.71 -3.85
C ARG A 197 -8.67 -19.38 -4.23
N VAL A 198 -9.31 -18.30 -3.79
CA VAL A 198 -8.80 -16.93 -3.93
C VAL A 198 -8.41 -16.42 -2.55
N CYS A 199 -7.18 -15.94 -2.44
CA CYS A 199 -6.61 -15.41 -1.21
C CYS A 199 -6.55 -13.89 -1.26
N PHE A 200 -7.01 -13.25 -0.21
CA PHE A 200 -7.00 -11.80 -0.04
C PHE A 200 -6.25 -11.41 1.22
N ARG A 201 -5.57 -10.27 1.14
CA ARG A 201 -5.15 -9.51 2.32
C ARG A 201 -6.11 -8.36 2.53
N VAL A 202 -6.56 -8.22 3.77
CA VAL A 202 -7.50 -7.18 4.20
C VAL A 202 -6.74 -6.08 4.90
N TYR A 203 -7.02 -4.86 4.49
CA TYR A 203 -6.47 -3.65 5.09
C TYR A 203 -7.58 -2.77 5.65
N THR A 204 -7.23 -2.00 6.68
CA THR A 204 -8.02 -0.84 7.12
C THR A 204 -8.04 0.24 6.02
N TRP A 205 -8.89 1.25 6.19
CA TRP A 205 -8.91 2.42 5.32
C TRP A 205 -7.54 3.11 5.21
N PHE A 206 -6.75 3.09 6.29
CA PHE A 206 -5.41 3.68 6.36
C PHE A 206 -4.28 2.69 6.02
N TYR A 207 -4.60 1.62 5.31
CA TYR A 207 -3.62 0.64 4.84
C TYR A 207 -2.82 -0.09 5.92
N LEU A 208 -3.33 -0.13 7.16
CA LEU A 208 -2.83 -1.07 8.16
C LEU A 208 -3.38 -2.48 7.86
N PRO A 209 -2.52 -3.50 7.77
CA PRO A 209 -2.95 -4.88 7.55
C PRO A 209 -3.78 -5.34 8.75
N TYR A 210 -4.86 -6.04 8.48
CA TYR A 210 -5.81 -6.49 9.50
C TYR A 210 -5.87 -8.01 9.56
N ASP A 211 -6.33 -8.65 8.49
CA ASP A 211 -6.51 -10.10 8.39
C ASP A 211 -6.19 -10.59 6.98
N LYS A 212 -6.06 -11.90 6.82
CA LYS A 212 -6.20 -12.57 5.53
C LYS A 212 -7.58 -13.22 5.41
N VAL A 213 -8.04 -13.39 4.20
CA VAL A 213 -9.31 -14.06 3.91
C VAL A 213 -9.10 -14.96 2.72
N TYR A 214 -9.68 -16.15 2.77
CA TYR A 214 -9.79 -17.00 1.58
C TYR A 214 -11.26 -17.19 1.21
N ILE A 215 -11.49 -17.37 -0.10
CA ILE A 215 -12.78 -17.71 -0.66
C ILE A 215 -12.61 -18.88 -1.60
N ASP A 216 -13.35 -19.95 -1.35
CA ASP A 216 -13.40 -21.12 -2.21
C ASP A 216 -14.57 -20.95 -3.17
N LEU A 217 -14.30 -21.04 -4.46
CA LEU A 217 -15.28 -20.99 -5.53
C LEU A 217 -15.46 -22.38 -6.14
N GLU A 218 -16.66 -22.65 -6.64
CA GLU A 218 -16.92 -23.82 -7.48
C GLU A 218 -16.02 -23.83 -8.74
N PRO A 219 -15.88 -24.95 -9.47
CA PRO A 219 -14.98 -25.03 -10.64
C PRO A 219 -15.27 -23.97 -11.72
N ALA A 220 -16.55 -23.60 -11.93
CA ALA A 220 -16.94 -22.54 -12.85
C ALA A 220 -16.56 -21.13 -12.34
N GLY A 221 -16.28 -21.01 -11.04
CA GLY A 221 -15.84 -19.79 -10.37
C GLY A 221 -16.91 -18.72 -10.19
N VAL A 222 -18.19 -19.09 -10.26
CA VAL A 222 -19.32 -18.15 -10.17
C VAL A 222 -19.84 -18.04 -8.74
N ARG A 223 -20.00 -19.17 -8.05
CA ARG A 223 -20.50 -19.23 -6.67
C ARG A 223 -19.39 -19.54 -5.68
N ALA A 224 -19.43 -18.84 -4.53
CA ALA A 224 -18.62 -19.19 -3.37
C ALA A 224 -19.22 -20.42 -2.68
N THR A 225 -18.37 -21.43 -2.47
CA THR A 225 -18.69 -22.67 -1.75
C THR A 225 -18.20 -22.64 -0.31
N GLY A 226 -17.24 -21.78 -0.01
CA GLY A 226 -16.70 -21.60 1.34
C GLY A 226 -15.85 -20.34 1.46
N GLY A 227 -15.42 -20.05 2.67
CA GLY A 227 -14.50 -18.95 2.95
C GLY A 227 -14.33 -18.73 4.45
N GLY A 228 -13.24 -18.06 4.81
CA GLY A 228 -12.88 -17.85 6.20
C GLY A 228 -11.86 -16.75 6.36
N VAL A 229 -11.73 -16.28 7.61
CA VAL A 229 -10.70 -15.32 8.03
C VAL A 229 -9.53 -16.11 8.58
N ILE A 230 -8.32 -15.71 8.21
CA ILE A 230 -7.05 -16.33 8.59
C ILE A 230 -6.15 -15.26 9.22
N PRO A 231 -5.42 -15.57 10.31
CA PRO A 231 -4.43 -14.66 10.87
C PRO A 231 -3.37 -14.24 9.83
N LEU A 232 -2.82 -13.03 9.97
CA LEU A 232 -1.80 -12.51 9.05
C LEU A 232 -0.52 -13.37 9.01
N SER A 233 -0.20 -14.07 10.10
CA SER A 233 0.95 -14.97 10.23
C SER A 233 0.82 -16.22 9.37
N ASP A 234 -0.41 -16.65 9.10
CA ASP A 234 -0.67 -17.98 8.56
C ASP A 234 -0.78 -17.93 7.04
N SER A 235 -0.54 -19.08 6.40
CA SER A 235 -0.68 -19.21 4.96
C SER A 235 -2.15 -19.45 4.62
N CYS A 236 -2.67 -18.75 3.60
CA CYS A 236 -4.01 -19.02 3.08
C CYS A 236 -4.17 -20.42 2.45
N TRP A 237 -3.04 -21.09 2.22
CA TRP A 237 -2.95 -22.41 1.61
C TRP A 237 -2.81 -23.55 2.63
N VAL A 238 -2.56 -23.24 3.90
CA VAL A 238 -2.57 -24.22 4.99
C VAL A 238 -3.98 -24.16 5.58
N GLN A 239 -4.77 -25.20 5.35
CA GLN A 239 -6.12 -25.30 5.93
C GLN A 239 -6.02 -25.31 7.47
N PRO A 240 -6.96 -24.69 8.20
CA PRO A 240 -7.34 -25.22 9.50
C PRO A 240 -8.04 -26.58 9.35
#